data_AF-A0A7K4CBK5-F1
#
_entry.id   AF-A0A7K4CBK5-F1
#
_cell.length_a   1.000
_cell.length_b   1.000
_cell.length_c   1.000
_cell.angle_alpha   90.00
_cell.angle_beta   90.00
_cell.angle_gamma   90.00
#
_symmetry.space_group_name_H-M   'P 1'
#
loop_
_entity.id
_entity.type
_entity.pdbx_description
1 polymer ?
#
loop_
_entity_poly.entity_id
_entity_poly.type
_entity_poly.pdbx_seq_one_letter_code
_entity_poly.pdbx_strand_id
1 'polypeptide(L)' 'PYLIDMGQSVTKDHPRALPFLMRDIKNVNRFFKNRCDTRDDIDVFHAVTGLDKYEP' A
#
# COMPACT_ATOMS: atom_id res chain seq x y z
N PRO A 1 4.38 14.81 -6.00
CA PRO A 1 5.50 14.15 -5.28
C PRO A 1 6.37 13.42 -6.30
N TYR A 2 7.67 13.27 -6.02
CA TYR A 2 8.55 12.41 -6.81
C TYR A 2 8.71 11.07 -6.10
N LEU A 3 8.54 9.96 -6.81
CA LEU A 3 8.84 8.62 -6.31
C LEU A 3 10.23 8.24 -6.85
N ILE A 4 11.14 7.90 -5.94
CA ILE A 4 12.54 7.56 -6.23
C ILE A 4 12.85 6.16 -5.71
N ASP A 5 13.98 5.60 -6.12
CA ASP A 5 14.40 4.25 -5.73
C ASP A 5 13.42 3.14 -6.13
N MET A 6 13.10 3.07 -7.43
CA MET A 6 12.22 2.05 -7.99
C MET A 6 12.92 0.69 -8.20
N GLY A 7 14.19 0.55 -7.80
CA GLY A 7 15.00 -0.66 -8.04
C GLY A 7 14.55 -1.91 -7.28
N GLN A 8 13.73 -1.74 -6.23
CA GLN A 8 13.12 -2.83 -5.45
C GLN A 8 11.61 -2.99 -5.70
N SER A 9 11.07 -2.38 -6.76
CA SER A 9 9.68 -2.57 -7.14
C SER A 9 9.45 -3.96 -7.72
N VAL A 10 8.26 -4.54 -7.51
CA VAL A 10 7.87 -5.85 -8.05
C VAL A 10 6.70 -5.74 -9.01
N THR A 11 6.61 -6.66 -9.97
CA THR A 11 5.44 -6.80 -10.83
C THR A 11 4.25 -7.36 -10.03
N LYS A 12 3.03 -7.19 -10.57
CA LYS A 12 1.81 -7.67 -9.93
C LYS A 12 1.76 -9.19 -9.76
N ASP A 13 2.42 -9.93 -10.67
CA ASP A 13 2.47 -11.39 -10.64
C ASP A 13 3.46 -11.95 -9.61
N HIS A 14 4.22 -11.07 -8.94
CA HIS A 14 5.13 -11.51 -7.90
C HIS A 14 4.33 -12.13 -6.72
N PRO A 15 4.73 -13.29 -6.19
CA PRO A 15 3.97 -14.02 -5.16
C PRO A 15 3.74 -13.22 -3.87
N ARG A 16 4.54 -12.18 -3.64
CA ARG A 16 4.41 -11.26 -2.48
C ARG A 16 4.00 -9.84 -2.84
N ALA A 17 3.46 -9.59 -4.03
CA ALA A 17 3.05 -8.25 -4.45
C ALA A 17 2.03 -7.62 -3.48
N LEU A 18 0.98 -8.35 -3.09
CA LEU A 18 -0.06 -7.84 -2.20
C LEU A 18 0.44 -7.60 -0.76
N PRO A 19 1.21 -8.52 -0.13
CA PRO A 19 1.86 -8.23 1.16
C PRO A 19 2.79 -7.02 1.13
N PHE A 20 3.56 -6.81 0.05
CA PHE A 20 4.41 -5.63 -0.08
C PHE A 20 3.59 -4.35 -0.21
N LEU A 21 2.54 -4.35 -1.02
CA LEU A 21 1.62 -3.21 -1.13
C LEU A 21 0.97 -2.86 0.23
N MET A 22 0.51 -3.86 0.99
CA MET A 22 -0.06 -3.64 2.32
C MET A 22 0.95 -3.01 3.29
N ARG A 23 2.23 -3.42 3.20
CA ARG A 23 3.32 -2.80 3.97
C ARG A 23 3.53 -1.34 3.57
N ASP A 24 3.49 -1.03 2.28
CA ASP A 24 3.66 0.33 1.78
C ASP A 24 2.52 1.25 2.22
N ILE A 25 1.27 0.78 2.15
CA ILE A 25 0.10 1.49 2.67
C ILE A 25 0.29 1.80 4.16
N LYS A 26 0.63 0.81 4.97
CA LYS A 26 0.91 0.99 6.41
C LYS A 26 2.01 2.02 6.68
N ASN A 27 3.06 2.04 5.85
CA ASN A 27 4.15 2.99 6.00
C ASN A 27 3.71 4.43 5.66
N VAL A 28 2.95 4.61 4.58
CA VAL A 28 2.40 5.90 4.16
C VAL A 28 1.41 6.40 5.22
N ASN A 29 0.46 5.57 5.65
CA ASN A 29 -0.50 5.93 6.68
C ASN A 29 0.19 6.26 8.01
N ARG A 30 1.19 5.48 8.44
CA ARG A 30 1.97 5.80 9.65
C ARG A 30 2.65 7.17 9.56
N PHE A 31 3.14 7.56 8.38
CA PHE A 31 3.73 8.89 8.20
C PHE A 31 2.69 10.00 8.29
N PHE A 32 1.52 9.84 7.66
CA PHE A 32 0.49 10.88 7.60
C PHE A 32 -0.43 10.95 8.82
N LYS A 33 -0.53 9.88 9.62
CA LYS A 33 -1.41 9.79 10.79
C LYS A 33 -1.26 10.95 11.80
N ASN A 34 -0.07 11.53 11.91
CA ASN A 34 0.20 12.66 12.81
C ASN A 34 0.14 14.04 12.09
N ARG A 35 -0.32 14.07 10.83
CA ARG A 35 -0.29 15.25 9.95
C ARG A 35 -1.66 15.56 9.35
N CYS A 36 -2.53 14.57 9.20
CA CYS A 36 -3.88 14.71 8.71
C CYS A 36 -4.72 13.48 9.06
N ASP A 37 -6.03 13.57 8.84
CA ASP A 37 -6.91 12.40 8.88
C ASP A 37 -6.50 11.42 7.78
N THR A 38 -6.30 10.16 8.15
CA THR A 38 -5.92 9.07 7.24
C THR A 38 -7.07 8.10 7.06
N ARG A 39 -7.21 7.55 5.86
CA ARG A 39 -8.13 6.44 5.57
C ARG A 39 -7.62 5.14 6.20
N ASP A 40 -8.52 4.19 6.46
CA ASP A 40 -8.14 2.86 6.95
C ASP A 40 -7.23 2.13 5.95
N ASP A 41 -6.30 1.32 6.45
CA ASP A 41 -5.33 0.59 5.61
C ASP A 41 -6.03 -0.34 4.61
N ILE A 42 -7.12 -0.99 5.03
CA ILE A 42 -7.89 -1.93 4.20
C ILE A 42 -8.67 -1.15 3.14
N ASP A 43 -9.27 -0.02 3.49
CA ASP A 43 -9.98 0.83 2.53
C ASP A 43 -9.06 1.37 1.43
N VAL A 44 -7.82 1.74 1.79
CA VAL A 44 -6.81 2.15 0.80
C VAL A 44 -6.41 0.97 -0.06
N PHE A 45 -6.20 -0.21 0.53
CA PHE A 45 -5.86 -1.42 -0.21
C PHE A 45 -6.93 -1.78 -1.25
N HIS A 46 -8.20 -1.79 -0.87
CA HIS A 46 -9.32 -2.03 -1.78
C HIS A 46 -9.38 -0.96 -2.88
N ALA A 47 -9.21 0.32 -2.53
CA ALA A 47 -9.22 1.40 -3.52
C ALA A 47 -8.07 1.33 -4.55
N VAL A 48 -6.89 0.85 -4.15
CA VAL A 48 -5.73 0.71 -5.05
C VAL A 48 -5.82 -0.54 -5.92
N THR A 49 -6.31 -1.64 -5.36
CA THR A 49 -6.31 -2.95 -6.03
C THR A 49 -7.61 -3.24 -6.80
N GLY A 50 -8.72 -2.60 -6.43
CA GLY A 50 -10.06 -2.96 -6.90
C GLY A 50 -10.54 -4.31 -6.40
N LEU A 51 -9.87 -4.90 -5.41
CA LEU A 51 -10.23 -6.16 -4.78
C LEU A 51 -11.10 -5.90 -3.55
N ASP A 52 -12.15 -6.69 -3.36
CA ASP A 52 -13.03 -6.60 -2.19
C ASP A 52 -12.54 -7.43 -1.00
N LYS A 53 -11.45 -8.19 -1.18
CA LYS A 53 -10.88 -9.07 -0.16
C LYS A 53 -9.36 -8.95 -0.12
N TYR A 54 -8.84 -8.69 1.07
CA TYR A 54 -7.44 -8.95 1.41
C TYR A 54 -7.36 -10.28 2.17
N GLU A 55 -6.79 -11.31 1.55
CA GLU A 55 -6.40 -12.55 2.25
C GLU A 55 -4.88 -12.49 2.50
N PRO A 56 -4.43 -12.45 3.78
CA PRO A 56 -3.03 -12.34 4.15
C PRO A 56 -2.14 -13.51 3.70
#